data_AF-A0A2N2XJS7-F1
#
_entry.id   AF-A0A2N2XJS7-F1
#
_cell.length_a   1.000
_cell.length_b   1.000
_cell.length_c   1.000
_cell.angle_alpha   90.00
_cell.angle_beta   90.00
_cell.angle_gamma   90.00
#
_symmetry.space_group_name_H-M   'P 1'
#
loop_
_entity.id
_entity.type
_entity.pdbx_description
1 polymer ?
#
loop_
_entity_poly.entity_id
_entity_poly.type
_entity_poly.pdbx_seq_one_letter_code
_entity_poly.pdbx_strand_id
1 'polypeptide(L)' 'DITGKITIHGVTKDISTKGSLESKNGKIIGHSVFNILVKDFNIEIPGAVVKNIAESIEITVNIALDKLK' A
#
# COMPACT_ATOMS: atom_id res chain seq x y z
N ASP A 1 -8.44 12.37 -1.58
CA ASP A 1 -7.94 11.22 -0.79
C ASP A 1 -8.35 9.93 -1.46
N ILE A 2 -7.51 8.90 -1.38
CA ILE A 2 -7.70 7.57 -1.95
C ILE A 2 -8.12 6.66 -0.81
N THR A 3 -9.32 6.13 -0.87
CA THR A 3 -9.82 5.12 0.07
C THR A 3 -9.86 3.76 -0.60
N GLY A 4 -9.49 2.72 0.14
CA GLY A 4 -9.47 1.36 -0.38
C GLY A 4 -9.40 0.33 0.73
N LYS A 5 -9.67 -0.92 0.39
CA LYS A 5 -9.49 -2.07 1.28
C LYS A 5 -8.18 -2.75 0.92
N ILE A 6 -7.32 -2.94 1.89
CA ILE A 6 -6.12 -3.76 1.74
C ILE A 6 -6.31 -5.05 2.53
N THR A 7 -5.97 -6.17 1.91
CA THR A 7 -6.02 -7.48 2.54
C THR A 7 -4.60 -8.01 2.66
N ILE A 8 -4.13 -8.17 3.90
CA ILE A 8 -2.82 -8.74 4.18
C ILE A 8 -3.03 -9.92 5.11
N HIS A 9 -2.55 -11.09 4.69
CA HIS A 9 -2.64 -12.32 5.49
C HIS A 9 -4.08 -12.65 5.95
N GLY A 10 -5.07 -12.44 5.08
CA GLY A 10 -6.49 -12.69 5.37
C GLY A 10 -7.19 -11.62 6.20
N VAL A 11 -6.46 -10.65 6.75
CA VAL A 11 -7.04 -9.50 7.45
C VAL A 11 -7.27 -8.37 6.45
N THR A 12 -8.54 -7.98 6.30
CA THR A 12 -8.93 -6.82 5.47
C THR A 12 -9.07 -5.59 6.36
N LYS A 13 -8.39 -4.50 5.99
CA LYS A 13 -8.54 -3.19 6.64
C LYS A 13 -8.85 -2.12 5.60
N ASP A 14 -9.71 -1.19 6.00
CA ASP A 14 -9.94 0.04 5.25
C ASP A 14 -8.77 1.00 5.49
N ILE A 15 -8.15 1.47 4.41
CA ILE A 15 -7.08 2.45 4.44
C ILE A 15 -7.52 3.70 3.67
N SER A 16 -7.09 4.86 4.18
CA SER A 16 -7.26 6.15 3.51
C SER A 16 -5.90 6.80 3.39
N THR A 17 -5.45 7.00 2.15
CA THR A 17 -4.13 7.57 1.84
C THR A 17 -4.24 8.74 0.88
N LYS A 18 -3.17 9.50 0.74
CA LYS A 18 -3.01 10.51 -0.32
C LYS A 18 -2.15 9.92 -1.42
N GLY A 19 -2.56 10.14 -2.66
CA GLY A 19 -1.78 9.80 -3.83
C GLY A 19 -2.03 10.82 -4.92
N SER A 20 -1.05 10.99 -5.78
CA SER A 20 -1.14 11.79 -6.99
C SER A 20 -1.52 10.91 -8.16
N LEU A 21 -2.40 11.43 -9.02
CA LEU A 21 -2.65 10.88 -10.35
C LEU A 21 -2.29 11.95 -11.37
N GLU A 22 -1.38 11.60 -12.27
CA GLU A 22 -0.92 12.44 -13.35
C GLU A 22 -1.32 11.84 -14.69
N SER A 23 -2.01 12.61 -15.51
CA SER A 23 -2.30 12.25 -16.91
C SER A 23 -1.22 12.87 -17.79
N LYS A 24 -0.34 12.05 -18.36
CA LYS A 24 0.72 12.51 -19.27
C LYS A 24 0.69 11.72 -20.57
N ASN A 25 0.53 12.43 -21.69
CA ASN A 25 0.66 11.88 -23.05
C ASN A 25 -0.29 10.69 -23.35
N GLY A 26 -1.51 10.71 -22.79
CA GLY A 26 -2.49 9.62 -22.94
C GLY A 26 -2.25 8.41 -22.03
N LYS A 27 -1.26 8.49 -21.13
CA LYS A 27 -1.01 7.53 -20.05
C LYS A 27 -1.43 8.14 -18.72
N ILE A 28 -2.03 7.34 -17.85
CA ILE A 28 -2.33 7.76 -16.48
C ILE A 28 -1.27 7.13 -15.58
N ILE A 29 -0.54 7.97 -14.85
CA ILE A 29 0.45 7.55 -13.87
C ILE A 29 -0.09 7.86 -12.48
N GLY A 30 -0.26 6.84 -11.65
CA GLY A 30 -0.65 6.98 -10.25
C GLY A 30 0.54 6.72 -9.34
N HIS A 31 0.78 7.60 -8.37
CA HIS A 31 1.78 7.44 -7.33
C HIS A 31 1.15 7.63 -5.95
N SER A 32 1.39 6.70 -5.02
CA SER A 32 1.01 6.86 -3.62
C SER A 32 2.02 6.18 -2.73
N VAL A 33 2.37 6.82 -1.62
CA VAL A 33 3.26 6.26 -0.61
C VAL A 33 2.58 6.38 0.74
N PHE A 34 2.44 5.27 1.45
CA PHE A 34 1.84 5.25 2.78
C PHE A 34 2.45 4.16 3.64
N ASN A 35 2.45 4.39 4.96
CA ASN A 35 2.96 3.44 5.93
C ASN A 35 1.81 2.67 6.58
N ILE A 36 2.01 1.37 6.78
CA ILE A 36 1.10 0.50 7.53
C ILE A 36 1.84 -0.17 8.68
N LEU A 37 1.17 -0.39 9.81
CA LEU A 37 1.72 -1.18 10.91
C LEU A 37 1.32 -2.64 10.73
N VAL A 38 2.28 -3.56 10.81
CA VAL A 38 2.01 -5.02 10.73
C VAL A 38 1.08 -5.50 11.84
N LYS A 39 1.11 -4.83 13.00
CA LYS A 39 0.20 -5.09 14.12
C LYS A 39 -1.28 -4.87 13.74
N ASP A 40 -1.57 -3.94 12.84
CA ASP A 40 -2.95 -3.68 12.41
C ASP A 40 -3.55 -4.83 11.59
N PHE A 41 -2.71 -5.70 11.03
CA PHE A 41 -3.09 -6.84 10.21
C PHE A 41 -3.02 -8.16 10.97
N ASN A 42 -2.98 -8.12 12.30
CA ASN A 42 -2.91 -9.30 13.16
C ASN A 42 -1.72 -10.22 12.84
N ILE A 43 -0.64 -9.64 12.28
CA ILE A 43 0.61 -10.34 12.04
C ILE A 43 1.39 -10.32 13.35
N GLU A 44 1.24 -11.38 14.14
CA GLU A 44 2.10 -11.59 15.30
C GLU A 44 3.51 -11.88 14.81
N ILE A 45 4.45 -11.04 15.25
CA ILE A 45 5.86 -11.24 14.95
C ILE A 45 6.43 -12.12 16.07
N PRO A 46 6.85 -13.37 15.79
CA PRO A 46 7.53 -14.19 16.78
C PRO A 46 8.79 -13.46 17.26
N GLY A 47 9.03 -13.43 18.58
CA GLY A 47 10.12 -12.65 19.18
C GLY A 47 11.52 -12.93 18.59
N ALA A 48 11.73 -14.12 18.03
CA ALA A 48 12.97 -14.51 17.35
C ALA A 48 13.25 -13.70 16.06
N VAL A 49 12.21 -13.19 15.39
CA VAL A 49 12.32 -12.46 14.12
C VAL A 49 11.87 -11.00 14.22
N VAL A 50 11.59 -10.51 15.43
CA VAL A 50 11.17 -9.11 15.65
C VAL A 50 12.22 -8.08 15.22
N LYS A 51 13.51 -8.45 15.27
CA LYS A 51 14.60 -7.62 14.74
C LYS A 51 14.76 -7.70 13.22
N ASN A 52 14.14 -8.70 12.58
CA ASN A 52 14.23 -8.94 11.14
C ASN A 52 13.01 -8.37 10.38
N ILE A 53 11.95 -7.97 11.09
CA ILE A 53 10.70 -7.47 10.50
C ILE A 53 10.43 -6.05 11.03
N ALA A 54 10.32 -5.08 10.13
CA ALA A 54 10.00 -3.71 10.49
C ALA A 54 8.55 -3.59 11.02
N GLU A 55 8.36 -2.86 12.13
CA GLU A 55 7.04 -2.63 12.74
C GLU A 55 6.10 -1.82 11.83
N SER A 56 6.68 -0.96 11.00
CA SER A 56 6.02 -0.18 9.97
C SER A 56 6.56 -0.57 8.60
N ILE A 57 5.67 -0.80 7.65
CA ILE A 57 6.00 -1.12 6.26
C ILE A 57 5.56 0.06 5.39
N GLU A 58 6.49 0.61 4.62
CA GLU A 58 6.18 1.59 3.57
C GLU A 58 5.66 0.87 2.34
N ILE A 59 4.44 1.19 1.95
CA ILE A 59 3.80 0.74 0.73
C ILE A 59 3.92 1.86 -0.30
N THR A 60 4.73 1.61 -1.32
CA THR A 60 4.81 2.48 -2.50
C THR A 60 4.00 1.86 -3.64
N VAL A 61 2.97 2.57 -4.07
CA VAL A 61 2.08 2.21 -5.17
C VAL A 61 2.46 3.05 -6.38
N ASN A 62 2.93 2.38 -7.44
CA ASN A 62 3.21 2.98 -8.74
C ASN A 62 2.33 2.30 -9.78
N ILE A 63 1.44 3.05 -10.40
CA ILE A 63 0.50 2.55 -11.41
C ILE A 63 0.78 3.29 -12.71
N ALA A 64 0.89 2.54 -13.81
CA ALA A 64 0.88 3.09 -15.16
C ALA A 64 -0.26 2.44 -15.94
N LEU A 65 -1.28 3.23 -16.26
CA LEU A 65 -2.39 2.84 -17.13
C LEU A 65 -2.07 3.28 -18.56
N ASP A 66 -2.00 2.29 -19.44
CA ASP A 66 -1.99 2.50 -20.89
C ASP A 66 -3.41 2.30 -21.44
N LYS A 67 -3.77 3.10 -22.45
CA LYS A 67 -5.07 2.96 -23.13
C LYS A 67 -5.12 1.58 -23.78
N LEU A 68 -6.15 0.78 -23.44
CA LEU A 68 -6.41 -0.48 -24.14
C LEU A 68 -6.61 -0.16 -25.64
N LYS A 69 -5.82 -0.82 -26.49
CA LYS A 69 -5.95 -0.74 -27.95
C LYS A 69 -7.19 -1.45 -28.44
#